data_AF-A0A0G0EQI5-F1
#
_entry.id   AF-A0A0G0EQI5-F1
#
_cell.length_a   1.000
_cell.length_b   1.000
_cell.length_c   1.000
_cell.angle_alpha   90.00
_cell.angle_beta   90.00
_cell.angle_gamma   90.00
#
_symmetry.space_group_name_H-M   'P 1'
#
loop_
_entity.id
_entity.type
_entity.pdbx_description
1 polymer ?
#
loop_
_entity_poly.entity_id
_entity_poly.type
_entity_poly.pdbx_seq_one_letter_code
_entity_poly.pdbx_strand_id
1 'polypeptide(L)'
;LAREVLEETGVKIKKNVALLLNNTFIRSTKQHVVAFVFLCYWMSGEAKPLDDTISVHWIKKQEINNFKFAPNVKKYIKNGFDFRIK
;
A
#
# COMPACT_ATOMS: atom_id res chain seq x y z
N LEU A 1 -6.90 1.40 -8.02
CA LEU A 1 -5.65 1.97 -7.49
C LEU A 1 -5.61 3.49 -7.46
N ALA A 2 -5.31 4.23 -8.54
CA ALA A 2 -5.09 5.69 -8.44
C ALA A 2 -6.30 6.46 -7.88
N ARG A 3 -7.50 6.02 -8.25
CA ARG A 3 -8.76 6.51 -7.69
C ARG A 3 -8.87 6.18 -6.19
N GLU A 4 -8.67 4.93 -5.81
CA GLU A 4 -8.70 4.47 -4.40
C GLU A 4 -7.72 5.22 -3.50
N VAL A 5 -6.46 5.43 -3.93
CA VAL A 5 -5.48 6.20 -3.15
C VAL A 5 -5.93 7.65 -2.93
N LEU A 6 -6.56 8.26 -3.93
CA LEU A 6 -7.11 9.62 -3.80
C LEU A 6 -8.30 9.65 -2.84
N GLU A 7 -9.22 8.69 -2.99
CA GLU A 7 -10.44 8.57 -2.18
C GLU A 7 -10.11 8.29 -0.70
N GLU A 8 -9.22 7.34 -0.42
CA GLU A 8 -8.89 6.89 0.94
C GLU A 8 -7.90 7.80 1.69
N THR A 9 -7.01 8.51 0.95
CA THR A 9 -5.90 9.25 1.59
C THR A 9 -5.74 10.69 1.15
N GLY A 10 -6.47 11.16 0.14
CA GLY A 10 -6.32 12.51 -0.42
C GLY A 10 -5.04 12.72 -1.25
N VAL A 11 -4.25 11.66 -1.47
CA VAL A 11 -2.98 11.72 -2.20
C VAL A 11 -3.19 11.41 -3.67
N LYS A 12 -2.63 12.26 -4.53
CA LYS A 12 -2.55 11.98 -5.97
C LYS A 12 -1.22 11.29 -6.27
N ILE A 13 -1.29 10.18 -6.99
CA ILE A 13 -0.11 9.46 -7.50
C ILE A 13 0.09 9.71 -9.00
N LYS A 14 1.32 9.56 -9.47
CA LYS A 14 1.62 9.60 -10.90
C LYS A 14 1.00 8.39 -11.63
N LYS A 15 0.77 8.53 -12.95
CA LYS A 15 0.22 7.45 -13.80
C LYS A 15 1.18 6.27 -13.96
N ASN A 16 2.49 6.51 -13.89
CA ASN A 16 3.49 5.45 -13.95
C ASN A 16 3.53 4.73 -12.59
N VAL A 17 3.04 3.50 -12.56
CA VAL A 17 3.10 2.61 -11.40
C VAL A 17 3.83 1.33 -11.79
N ALA A 18 4.54 0.71 -10.85
CA ALA A 18 5.22 -0.56 -11.08
C ALA A 18 4.54 -1.66 -10.29
N LEU A 19 4.24 -2.80 -10.93
CA LEU A 19 3.83 -3.99 -10.18
C LEU A 19 5.02 -4.47 -9.37
N LEU A 20 4.92 -4.40 -8.05
CA LEU A 20 5.99 -4.81 -7.14
C LEU A 20 5.94 -6.32 -6.92
N LEU A 21 4.75 -6.85 -6.65
CA LEU A 21 4.47 -8.27 -6.46
C LEU A 21 2.98 -8.55 -6.53
N ASN A 22 2.63 -9.81 -6.65
CA ASN A 22 1.28 -10.31 -6.48
C ASN A 22 1.27 -11.51 -5.51
N ASN A 23 0.11 -11.77 -4.90
CA ASN A 23 -0.10 -12.92 -4.03
C ASN A 23 -1.55 -13.42 -4.16
N THR A 24 -1.79 -14.67 -3.81
CA THR A 24 -3.13 -15.24 -3.67
C THR A 24 -3.33 -15.80 -2.27
N PHE A 25 -4.49 -15.59 -1.69
CA PHE A 25 -4.84 -16.18 -0.39
C PHE A 25 -6.35 -16.38 -0.25
N ILE A 26 -6.75 -17.21 0.70
CA ILE A 26 -8.16 -17.46 1.04
C ILE A 26 -8.45 -16.75 2.37
N ARG A 27 -9.48 -15.91 2.40
CA ARG A 27 -9.93 -15.25 3.63
C ARG A 27 -10.59 -16.26 4.58
N SER A 28 -10.71 -15.91 5.86
CA SER A 28 -11.50 -16.69 6.83
C SER A 28 -12.95 -16.90 6.38
N THR A 29 -13.49 -15.96 5.60
CA THR A 29 -14.82 -16.01 4.95
C THR A 29 -14.88 -16.88 3.69
N LYS A 30 -13.85 -17.70 3.40
CA LYS A 30 -13.74 -18.59 2.22
C LYS A 30 -13.63 -17.89 0.86
N GLN A 31 -13.53 -16.56 0.84
CA GLN A 31 -13.30 -15.81 -0.40
C GLN A 31 -11.87 -16.02 -0.90
N HIS A 32 -11.71 -16.36 -2.17
CA HIS A 32 -10.43 -16.40 -2.87
C HIS A 32 -10.05 -14.97 -3.27
N VAL A 33 -8.84 -14.54 -2.91
CA VAL A 33 -8.36 -13.18 -3.15
C VAL A 33 -7.06 -13.23 -3.96
N VAL A 34 -7.00 -12.40 -4.99
CA VAL A 34 -5.77 -12.05 -5.69
C VAL A 34 -5.39 -10.63 -5.28
N ALA A 35 -4.23 -10.47 -4.65
CA ALA A 35 -3.70 -9.19 -4.24
C ALA A 35 -2.58 -8.76 -5.18
N PHE A 36 -2.70 -7.54 -5.71
CA PHE A 36 -1.66 -6.87 -6.47
C PHE A 36 -1.10 -5.72 -5.63
N VAL A 37 0.22 -5.66 -5.50
CA VAL A 37 0.91 -4.59 -4.78
C VAL A 37 1.69 -3.77 -5.79
N PHE A 38 1.44 -2.47 -5.79
CA PHE A 38 2.06 -1.54 -6.72
C PHE A 38 2.98 -0.57 -5.98
N LEU A 39 4.14 -0.28 -6.57
CA LEU A 39 4.95 0.87 -6.21
C LEU A 39 4.43 2.09 -6.97
N CYS A 40 3.99 3.09 -6.22
CA CYS A 40 3.42 4.33 -6.73
C CYS A 40 4.32 5.50 -6.37
N TYR A 41 4.30 6.55 -7.20
CA TYR A 41 5.04 7.77 -6.95
C TYR A 41 4.06 8.88 -6.56
N TRP A 42 4.32 9.50 -5.41
CA TRP A 42 3.58 10.70 -4.99
C TRP A 42 3.69 11.80 -6.04
N MET A 43 2.58 12.51 -6.28
CA MET A 43 2.50 13.64 -7.19
C MET A 43 2.08 14.92 -6.48
N SER A 44 1.02 14.86 -5.68
CA SER A 44 0.50 16.01 -4.91
C SER A 44 -0.51 15.56 -3.85
N GLY A 45 -0.99 16.52 -3.05
CA GLY A 45 -1.96 16.27 -1.98
C GLY A 45 -1.32 15.99 -0.63
N GLU A 46 -2.11 16.13 0.42
CA GLU A 46 -1.73 15.87 1.80
C GLU A 46 -2.39 14.57 2.26
N ALA A 47 -1.61 13.71 2.92
CA ALA A 47 -2.09 12.43 3.41
C ALA A 47 -2.94 12.63 4.65
N LYS A 48 -4.23 12.31 4.56
CA LYS A 48 -5.18 12.36 5.66
C LYS A 48 -6.15 11.18 5.56
N PRO A 49 -6.66 10.65 6.69
CA PRO A 49 -7.72 9.64 6.65
C PRO A 49 -8.97 10.20 5.97
N LEU A 50 -9.45 9.49 4.96
CA LEU A 50 -10.71 9.75 4.25
C LEU A 50 -11.48 8.43 4.09
N ASP A 51 -12.76 8.52 3.71
CA ASP A 51 -13.69 7.38 3.61
C ASP A 51 -13.61 6.47 4.85
N ASP A 52 -13.46 5.17 4.66
CA ASP A 52 -13.39 4.18 5.76
C ASP A 52 -11.98 4.05 6.38
N THR A 53 -11.04 4.93 6.01
CA THR A 53 -9.66 4.87 6.50
C THR A 53 -9.55 5.50 7.88
N ILE A 54 -9.18 4.70 8.88
CA ILE A 54 -9.06 5.15 10.28
C ILE A 54 -7.87 6.09 10.50
N SER A 55 -6.74 5.84 9.82
CA SER A 55 -5.53 6.67 9.96
C SER A 55 -4.60 6.51 8.76
N VAL A 56 -3.82 7.55 8.47
CA VAL A 56 -2.81 7.55 7.40
C VAL A 56 -1.51 8.11 7.94
N HIS A 57 -0.40 7.43 7.65
CA HIS A 57 0.93 7.83 8.13
C HIS A 57 1.97 7.64 7.02
N TRP A 58 2.80 8.66 6.80
CA TRP A 58 4.09 8.49 6.14
C TRP A 58 5.08 7.90 7.14
N ILE A 59 5.75 6.81 6.77
CA ILE A 59 6.69 6.12 7.66
C ILE A 59 8.05 5.94 6.99
N LYS A 60 9.10 5.93 7.81
CA LYS A 60 10.46 5.52 7.44
C LYS A 60 10.59 4.00 7.54
N LYS A 61 11.55 3.44 6.80
CA LYS A 61 11.82 2.00 6.79
C LYS A 61 12.05 1.40 8.18
N GLN A 62 12.76 2.11 9.05
CA GLN A 62 13.04 1.66 10.43
C GLN A 62 11.79 1.61 11.32
N GLU A 63 10.74 2.36 10.98
CA GLU A 63 9.51 2.45 11.77
C GLU A 63 8.54 1.30 11.47
N ILE A 64 8.77 0.52 10.41
CA ILE A 64 7.90 -0.61 10.02
C ILE A 64 7.66 -1.56 11.20
N ASN A 65 8.67 -1.81 12.03
CA ASN A 65 8.55 -2.74 13.16
C ASN A 65 7.66 -2.21 14.30
N ASN A 66 7.29 -0.93 14.28
CA ASN A 66 6.43 -0.32 15.29
C ASN A 66 4.94 -0.58 15.04
N PHE A 67 4.58 -1.21 13.91
CA PHE A 67 3.19 -1.44 13.50
C PHE A 67 2.81 -2.92 13.52
N LYS A 68 1.51 -3.17 13.76
CA LYS A 68 0.87 -4.48 13.57
C LYS A 68 0.30 -4.56 12.17
N PHE A 69 0.48 -5.70 11.51
CA PHE A 69 0.04 -5.91 10.13
C PHE A 69 -0.81 -7.17 10.02
N ALA A 70 -1.76 -7.14 9.07
CA ALA A 70 -2.36 -8.37 8.59
C ALA A 70 -1.30 -9.30 7.97
N PRO A 71 -1.58 -10.62 7.87
CA PRO A 71 -0.65 -11.56 7.26
C PRO A 71 -0.14 -11.08 5.89
N ASN A 72 1.14 -11.31 5.62
CA ASN A 72 1.86 -10.92 4.40
C ASN A 72 2.07 -9.40 4.18
N VAL A 73 1.27 -8.51 4.76
CA VAL A 73 1.34 -7.06 4.49
C VAL A 73 2.69 -6.45 4.88
N LYS A 74 3.26 -6.84 6.03
CA LYS A 74 4.60 -6.38 6.45
C LYS A 74 5.67 -6.68 5.39
N LYS A 75 5.60 -7.85 4.76
CA LYS A 75 6.54 -8.28 3.71
C LYS A 75 6.38 -7.41 2.45
N TYR A 76 5.15 -7.07 2.08
CA TYR A 76 4.88 -6.21 0.93
C TYR A 76 5.51 -4.83 1.08
N ILE A 77 5.32 -4.20 2.25
CA ILE A 77 5.88 -2.88 2.55
C ILE A 77 7.41 -2.92 2.55
N LYS A 78 8.01 -3.95 3.19
CA LYS A 78 9.47 -4.13 3.21
C LYS A 78 10.04 -4.25 1.80
N ASN A 79 9.40 -5.05 0.93
CA ASN A 79 9.80 -5.17 -0.48
C ASN A 79 9.72 -3.82 -1.21
N GLY A 80 8.75 -2.96 -0.88
CA GLY A 80 8.65 -1.61 -1.46
C GLY A 80 9.86 -0.73 -1.11
N PHE A 81 10.33 -0.80 0.14
CA PHE A 81 11.54 -0.09 0.56
C PHE A 81 12.84 -0.68 -0.02
N ASP A 82 12.86 -1.98 -0.29
CA ASP A 82 14.02 -2.67 -0.88
C ASP A 82 14.02 -2.62 -2.42
N PHE A 83 12.92 -2.17 -3.03
CA PHE A 83 12.79 -2.07 -4.48
C PHE A 83 13.76 -1.03 -5.04
N ARG A 84 14.63 -1.48 -5.94
CA ARG A 84 15.51 -0.61 -6.72
C ARG A 84 14.99 -0.57 -8.15
N ILE A 85 14.75 0.63 -8.66
CA ILE A 85 14.50 0.84 -10.08
C ILE A 85 15.82 0.45 -10.79
N LYS A 86 15.75 -0.53 -11.67
CA LYS A 86 16.85 -0.86 -12.58
C LYS A 86 16.94 0.18 -13.68
#